data_AF-I0W5L4-F1
#
_entry.id   AF-I0W5L4-F1
#
_cell.length_a   1.000
_cell.length_b   1.000
_cell.length_c   1.000
_cell.angle_alpha   90.00
_cell.angle_beta   90.00
_cell.angle_gamma   90.00
#
_symmetry.space_group_name_H-M   'P 1'
#
loop_
_entity.id
_entity.type
_entity.pdbx_description
1 polymer ?
#
loop_
_entity_poly.entity_id
_entity_poly.type
_entity_poly.pdbx_seq_one_letter_code
_entity_poly.pdbx_strand_id
1 'polypeptide(L)'
;MKKLKMILPMLAFVLAIGMSFAFVKTSAEKDYYATKYIQVPGGWATITVDCDPKNDECLVKFSNDPLETEFRVYDLKNLEMPSIGNGEIIELSGSIPTPDID
;
A
#
# COMPACT_ATOMS: atom_id res chain seq x y z
N MET A 1 23.01 10.10 -48.07
CA MET A 1 23.26 10.62 -46.70
C MET A 1 22.70 12.04 -46.43
N LYS A 2 21.65 12.51 -47.14
CA LYS A 2 21.00 13.81 -46.84
C LYS A 2 19.67 13.65 -46.07
N LYS A 3 18.99 12.49 -46.18
CA LYS A 3 17.69 12.23 -45.53
C LYS A 3 17.81 11.88 -44.04
N LEU A 4 18.92 11.25 -43.62
CA LEU A 4 19.21 10.96 -42.21
C LEU A 4 19.41 12.21 -41.34
N LYS A 5 19.86 13.33 -41.93
CA LYS A 5 20.07 14.59 -41.21
C LYS A 5 18.78 15.32 -40.81
N MET A 6 17.64 15.03 -41.45
CA MET A 6 16.35 15.64 -41.08
C MET A 6 15.56 14.82 -40.04
N ILE A 7 15.74 13.49 -40.03
CA ILE A 7 14.95 12.61 -39.15
C ILE A 7 15.54 12.61 -37.73
N LEU A 8 16.86 12.79 -37.61
CA LEU A 8 17.58 12.83 -36.34
C LEU A 8 17.10 13.92 -35.37
N PRO A 9 16.93 15.20 -35.76
CA PRO A 9 16.42 16.22 -34.84
C PRO A 9 14.97 15.93 -34.43
N MET A 10 14.15 15.40 -35.35
CA MET A 10 12.73 15.09 -35.08
C MET A 10 12.58 13.96 -34.05
N LEU A 11 13.44 12.95 -34.11
CA LEU A 11 13.50 11.85 -33.14
C LEU A 11 13.95 12.32 -31.75
N ALA A 12 14.88 13.28 -31.67
CA ALA A 12 15.31 13.88 -30.42
C ALA A 12 14.19 14.66 -29.71
N PHE A 13 13.33 15.36 -30.44
CA PHE A 13 12.16 16.03 -29.86
C PHE A 13 11.13 15.04 -29.30
N VAL A 14 10.87 13.93 -30.01
CA VAL A 14 9.95 12.89 -29.52
C VAL A 14 10.50 12.19 -28.27
N LEU A 15 11.82 11.92 -28.22
CA LEU A 15 12.49 11.38 -27.03
C LEU A 15 12.43 12.34 -25.84
N ALA A 16 12.65 13.64 -26.05
CA ALA A 16 12.57 14.64 -25.00
C ALA A 16 11.15 14.77 -24.40
N ILE A 17 10.11 14.72 -25.25
CA ILE A 17 8.70 14.78 -24.79
C ILE A 17 8.31 13.48 -24.10
N GLY A 18 8.75 12.32 -24.60
CA GLY A 18 8.46 11.01 -24.02
C GLY A 18 9.09 10.79 -22.64
N MET A 19 10.29 11.32 -22.40
CA MET A 19 10.96 11.22 -21.09
C MET A 19 10.27 12.03 -19.98
N SER A 20 9.48 13.06 -20.31
CA SER A 20 8.72 13.83 -19.32
C SER A 20 7.69 12.99 -18.56
N PHE A 21 7.21 11.89 -19.15
CA PHE A 21 6.23 10.98 -18.52
C PHE A 21 6.89 9.76 -17.84
N ALA A 22 8.16 9.48 -18.14
CA ALA A 22 8.90 8.36 -17.55
C ALA A 22 9.26 8.59 -16.07
N PHE A 23 9.18 9.84 -15.59
CA PHE A 23 9.43 10.20 -14.19
C PHE A 23 8.16 10.40 -13.37
N VAL A 24 7.00 9.89 -13.82
CA VAL A 24 5.95 9.54 -12.86
C VAL A 24 6.47 8.34 -12.07
N LYS A 25 7.44 8.59 -11.19
CA LYS A 25 7.56 7.81 -9.97
C LYS A 25 6.17 7.90 -9.38
N THR A 26 5.46 6.79 -9.38
CA THR A 26 4.49 6.50 -8.34
C THR A 26 5.28 6.47 -7.03
N SER A 27 5.78 7.63 -6.60
CA SER A 27 5.88 7.94 -5.20
C SER A 27 4.42 8.01 -4.79
N ALA A 28 3.79 6.85 -4.62
CA ALA A 28 2.81 6.71 -3.58
C ALA A 28 3.56 7.27 -2.38
N GLU A 29 3.18 8.50 -2.08
CA GLU A 29 3.62 9.25 -0.93
C GLU A 29 3.65 8.25 0.21
N LYS A 30 4.71 8.32 1.02
CA LYS A 30 4.75 7.62 2.29
C LYS A 30 3.51 8.06 3.07
N ASP A 31 2.41 7.35 2.87
CA ASP A 31 1.25 7.40 3.72
C ASP A 31 1.78 6.84 5.03
N TYR A 32 2.28 7.74 5.87
CA TYR A 32 2.71 7.48 7.24
C TYR A 32 1.57 6.83 8.05
N TYR A 33 0.37 6.80 7.48
CA TYR A 33 -0.78 6.00 7.84
C TYR A 33 -1.51 5.52 6.56
N ALA A 34 -0.95 4.52 5.87
CA ALA A 34 -1.65 3.93 4.74
C ALA A 34 -2.95 3.27 5.22
N THR A 35 -4.05 3.51 4.52
CA THR A 35 -5.30 2.77 4.71
C THR A 35 -4.99 1.28 4.55
N LYS A 36 -5.17 0.50 5.63
CA LYS A 36 -4.97 -0.94 5.63
C LYS A 36 -6.27 -1.66 5.93
N TYR A 37 -6.25 -2.98 5.78
CA TYR A 37 -7.44 -3.80 5.96
C TYR A 37 -7.15 -4.96 6.90
N ILE A 38 -8.16 -5.35 7.66
CA ILE A 38 -8.20 -6.61 8.41
C ILE A 38 -9.43 -7.40 8.01
N GLN A 39 -9.34 -8.72 8.09
CA GLN A 39 -10.49 -9.58 7.89
C GLN A 39 -11.21 -9.78 9.22
N VAL A 40 -12.49 -9.38 9.26
CA VAL A 40 -13.37 -9.54 10.43
C VAL A 40 -14.57 -10.40 10.05
N PRO A 41 -15.34 -10.94 11.02
CA PRO A 41 -16.59 -11.62 10.71
C PRO A 41 -17.52 -10.72 9.88
N GLY A 42 -17.89 -11.19 8.69
CA GLY A 42 -18.79 -10.45 7.79
C GLY A 42 -18.09 -9.59 6.73
N GLY A 43 -16.75 -9.50 6.69
CA GLY A 43 -16.06 -8.85 5.59
C GLY A 43 -14.70 -8.23 5.94
N TRP A 44 -14.31 -7.24 5.14
CA TRP A 44 -13.09 -6.46 5.34
C TRP A 44 -13.42 -5.20 6.11
N ALA A 45 -12.61 -4.87 7.11
CA ALA A 45 -12.70 -3.60 7.82
C ALA A 45 -11.46 -2.75 7.53
N THR A 46 -11.69 -1.47 7.28
CA THR A 46 -10.61 -0.49 7.11
C THR A 46 -10.02 -0.09 8.45
N ILE A 47 -8.69 -0.07 8.55
CA ILE A 47 -7.94 0.38 9.71
C ILE A 47 -6.80 1.31 9.31
N THR A 48 -6.27 2.03 10.30
CA THR A 48 -5.14 2.94 10.14
C THR A 48 -4.01 2.49 11.03
N VAL A 49 -2.92 1.99 10.44
CA VAL A 49 -1.77 1.44 11.18
C VAL A 49 -0.47 1.61 10.39
N ASP A 50 0.63 1.83 11.12
CA ASP A 50 2.00 1.80 10.57
C ASP A 50 2.68 0.48 10.96
N CYS A 51 3.01 -0.33 9.95
CA CYS A 51 3.54 -1.67 10.15
C CYS A 51 5.08 -1.75 10.33
N ASP A 52 5.82 -0.64 10.19
CA ASP A 52 7.30 -0.61 10.15
C ASP A 52 7.88 -1.71 9.21
N PRO A 53 7.95 -1.47 7.88
CA PRO A 53 8.24 -2.53 6.91
C PRO A 53 9.66 -3.09 7.07
N LYS A 54 9.75 -4.36 7.49
CA LYS A 54 10.98 -5.15 7.47
C LYS A 54 10.83 -6.37 6.56
N ASN A 55 10.68 -7.58 7.12
CA ASN A 55 10.60 -8.84 6.37
C ASN A 55 9.65 -9.85 7.06
N ASP A 56 8.74 -9.38 7.90
CA ASP A 56 7.84 -10.24 8.68
C ASP A 56 6.37 -9.80 8.50
N GLU A 57 5.46 -10.45 9.20
CA GLU A 57 4.04 -10.12 9.18
C GLU A 57 3.73 -8.86 10.00
N CYS A 58 2.73 -8.10 9.54
CA CYS A 58 2.13 -7.04 10.33
C CYS A 58 0.88 -7.57 11.05
N LEU A 59 0.91 -7.54 12.38
CA LEU A 59 -0.15 -8.04 13.26
C LEU A 59 -0.69 -6.89 14.11
N VAL A 60 -2.00 -6.84 14.29
CA VAL A 60 -2.66 -5.87 15.17
C VAL A 60 -3.59 -6.55 16.16
N LYS A 61 -3.76 -5.97 17.34
CA LYS A 61 -4.81 -6.32 18.31
C LYS A 61 -5.53 -5.07 18.78
N PHE A 62 -6.71 -5.24 19.37
CA PHE A 62 -7.53 -4.12 19.84
C PHE A 62 -7.63 -4.10 21.36
N SER A 63 -7.41 -2.94 21.99
CA SER A 63 -7.35 -2.80 23.45
C SER A 63 -8.64 -3.19 24.17
N ASN A 64 -9.80 -3.06 23.51
CA ASN A 64 -11.11 -3.40 24.08
C ASN A 64 -11.63 -4.76 23.59
N ASP A 65 -10.79 -5.57 22.93
CA ASP A 65 -11.12 -6.95 22.63
C ASP A 65 -10.77 -7.84 23.85
N PRO A 66 -11.77 -8.38 24.56
CA PRO A 66 -11.52 -9.24 25.71
C PRO A 66 -10.83 -10.56 25.36
N LEU A 67 -10.80 -10.93 24.08
CA LEU A 67 -10.16 -12.17 23.60
C LEU A 67 -8.71 -11.97 23.17
N GLU A 68 -8.21 -10.73 23.15
CA GLU A 68 -6.88 -10.36 22.62
C GLU A 68 -6.60 -10.96 21.23
N THR A 69 -7.59 -10.91 20.34
CA THR A 69 -7.49 -11.49 19.00
C THR A 69 -6.45 -10.74 18.18
N GLU A 70 -5.53 -11.50 17.59
CA GLU A 70 -4.54 -10.99 16.65
C GLU A 70 -5.09 -11.03 15.22
N PHE A 71 -5.00 -9.90 14.52
CA PHE A 71 -5.42 -9.74 13.14
C PHE A 71 -4.21 -9.50 12.25
N ARG A 72 -4.12 -10.25 11.16
CA ARG A 72 -3.17 -9.95 10.09
C ARG A 72 -3.65 -8.75 9.29
N VAL A 73 -2.74 -7.82 9.00
CA VAL A 73 -3.00 -6.60 8.24
C VAL A 73 -2.72 -6.84 6.76
N TYR A 74 -3.53 -6.24 5.89
CA TYR A 74 -3.45 -6.37 4.44
C TYR A 74 -3.42 -5.01 3.75
N ASP A 75 -2.70 -4.95 2.62
CA ASP A 75 -2.61 -3.74 1.79
C ASP A 75 -3.84 -3.55 0.90
N LEU A 76 -4.56 -4.64 0.61
CA LEU A 76 -5.81 -4.66 -0.15
C LEU A 76 -6.84 -5.57 0.53
N LYS A 77 -8.12 -5.44 0.16
CA LYS A 77 -9.22 -6.32 0.57
C LYS A 77 -9.13 -7.73 -0.06
N ASN A 78 -8.00 -8.42 0.09
CA ASN A 78 -7.79 -9.81 -0.35
C ASN A 78 -6.74 -10.53 0.53
N LEU A 79 -6.74 -11.85 0.50
CA LEU A 79 -5.84 -12.68 1.30
C LEU A 79 -4.44 -12.87 0.68
N GLU A 80 -4.23 -12.38 -0.53
CA GLU A 80 -3.00 -12.60 -1.31
C GLU A 80 -1.96 -11.49 -1.07
N MET A 81 -2.38 -10.36 -0.49
CA MET A 81 -1.52 -9.19 -0.27
C MET A 81 -1.46 -8.77 1.21
N PRO A 82 -0.85 -9.60 2.08
CA PRO A 82 -0.59 -9.20 3.46
C PRO A 82 0.42 -8.06 3.53
N SER A 83 0.23 -7.15 4.47
CA SER A 83 1.17 -6.06 4.73
C SER A 83 2.45 -6.61 5.39
N ILE A 84 3.60 -6.18 4.87
CA ILE A 84 4.91 -6.49 5.46
C ILE A 84 5.12 -5.58 6.68
N GLY A 85 5.51 -6.17 7.80
CA GLY A 85 5.86 -5.47 9.03
C GLY A 85 7.16 -5.98 9.67
N ASN A 86 7.27 -5.76 10.97
CA ASN A 86 8.43 -6.09 11.78
C ASN A 86 8.23 -7.32 12.70
N GLY A 87 7.06 -7.96 12.65
CA GLY A 87 6.71 -9.13 13.48
C GLY A 87 6.20 -8.77 14.88
N GLU A 88 6.17 -7.48 15.24
CA GLU A 88 5.59 -7.02 16.50
C GLU A 88 4.07 -6.87 16.36
N ILE A 89 3.36 -7.18 17.45
CA ILE A 89 1.91 -6.98 17.51
C ILE A 89 1.65 -5.53 17.91
N ILE A 90 0.98 -4.80 17.04
CA ILE A 90 0.62 -3.40 17.26
C ILE A 90 -0.74 -3.34 17.96
N GLU A 91 -0.79 -2.74 19.14
CA GLU A 91 -2.05 -2.53 19.86
C GLU A 91 -2.74 -1.25 19.40
N LEU A 92 -3.94 -1.40 18.83
CA LEU A 92 -4.81 -0.30 18.44
C LEU A 92 -5.85 -0.02 19.53
N SER A 93 -6.01 1.25 19.87
CA SER A 93 -7.00 1.69 20.85
C SER A 93 -8.42 1.50 20.30
N GLY A 94 -9.29 0.85 21.07
CA GLY A 94 -10.71 0.71 20.76
C GLY A 94 -11.17 -0.73 20.60
N SER A 95 -12.34 -0.90 20.01
CA SER A 95 -12.96 -2.20 19.72
C SER A 95 -12.71 -2.62 18.27
N ILE A 96 -12.84 -3.91 17.99
CA ILE A 96 -12.73 -4.46 16.63
C ILE A 96 -13.78 -3.75 15.74
N PRO A 97 -13.36 -3.16 14.60
CA PRO A 97 -14.27 -2.48 13.69
C PRO A 97 -15.23 -3.45 13.01
N THR A 98 -16.42 -2.96 12.67
CA THR A 98 -17.35 -3.69 11.80
C THR A 98 -16.84 -3.68 10.35
N PRO A 99 -17.17 -4.69 9.53
CA PRO A 99 -16.81 -4.69 8.12
C PRO A 99 -17.39 -3.48 7.39
N ASP A 100 -16.64 -2.96 6.43
CA ASP A 100 -17.07 -1.89 5.55
C ASP A 100 -18.28 -2.38 4.73
N ILE A 101 -19.33 -1.57 4.66
CA ILE A 101 -20.47 -1.85 3.78
C ILE A 101 -20.07 -1.39 2.38
N ASP A 102 -19.87 -2.33 1.47
CA ASP A 102 -19.64 -2.03 0.04
C ASP A 102 -20.92 -1.52 -0.65
#